data_AF-A0A6I3BAP8-F1
#
_entry.id   AF-A0A6I3BAP8-F1
#
_cell.length_a   1.000
_cell.length_b   1.000
_cell.length_c   1.000
_cell.angle_alpha   90.00
_cell.angle_beta   90.00
_cell.angle_gamma   90.00
#
_symmetry.space_group_name_H-M   'P 1'
#
loop_
_entity.id
_entity.type
_entity.pdbx_description
1 polymer ?
#
loop_
_entity_poly.entity_id
_entity_poly.type
_entity_poly.pdbx_seq_one_letter_code
_entity_poly.pdbx_strand_id
1 'polypeptide(L)'
;YYFRSSKTSAPHNQLLKLAAMMAKETKVGAVKDIGLTFNAAPAVGGVAAKTFSASWASAKVAGTWNGSSWTIAFDGTTHKDAANGSLLTPKTVVLQFVDRKATKFGDKFGGKTPLLKSVGSGRAIILRNGQSFESTWSRPLETSGTKFAYKGIQFPFDVGQVMIVLVDGTLKKAPITVQ
;
A
#
# COMPACT_ATOMS: atom_id res chain seq x y z
N TYR A 1 -22.25 15.36 -5.52
CA TYR A 1 -21.58 14.07 -5.80
C TYR A 1 -21.05 13.43 -4.52
N TYR A 2 -20.59 14.22 -3.54
CA TYR A 2 -20.47 13.76 -2.16
C TYR A 2 -21.84 13.52 -1.51
N PHE A 3 -21.90 12.58 -0.59
CA PHE A 3 -23.09 12.29 0.22
C PHE A 3 -22.67 11.69 1.57
N ARG A 4 -23.56 11.76 2.56
CA ARG A 4 -23.41 11.03 3.82
C ARG A 4 -24.19 9.73 3.80
N SER A 5 -23.53 8.63 4.07
CA SER A 5 -24.16 7.33 4.27
C SER A 5 -24.91 7.31 5.60
N SER A 6 -26.11 6.72 5.61
CA SER A 6 -26.84 6.43 6.86
C SER A 6 -26.35 5.14 7.53
N LYS A 7 -25.53 4.32 6.85
CA LYS A 7 -25.03 3.04 7.37
C LYS A 7 -23.91 3.20 8.41
N THR A 8 -23.28 4.37 8.48
CA THR A 8 -22.20 4.68 9.40
C THR A 8 -22.43 6.06 10.02
N SER A 9 -21.87 6.29 11.21
CA SER A 9 -21.93 7.58 11.89
C SER A 9 -20.86 8.55 11.37
N ALA A 10 -21.09 9.85 11.56
CA ALA A 10 -20.04 10.84 11.39
C ALA A 10 -18.92 10.58 12.41
N PRO A 11 -17.63 10.76 12.05
CA PRO A 11 -17.14 11.31 10.78
C PRO A 11 -16.89 10.27 9.66
N HIS A 12 -17.21 8.99 9.86
CA HIS A 12 -16.90 7.87 8.96
C HIS A 12 -17.95 7.60 7.87
N ASN A 13 -18.80 8.59 7.58
CA ASN A 13 -19.95 8.40 6.70
C ASN A 13 -19.93 9.27 5.43
N GLN A 14 -18.90 10.08 5.23
CA GLN A 14 -18.75 10.89 4.01
C GLN A 14 -18.23 10.03 2.86
N LEU A 15 -19.00 9.91 1.77
CA LEU A 15 -18.65 9.12 0.58
C LEU A 15 -18.79 9.95 -0.71
N LEU A 16 -18.19 9.46 -1.80
CA LEU A 16 -18.19 10.07 -3.13
C LEU A 16 -18.81 9.13 -4.16
N LYS A 17 -19.73 9.62 -5.00
CA LYS A 17 -20.17 8.94 -6.23
C LYS A 17 -19.27 9.34 -7.39
N LEU A 18 -18.28 8.49 -7.71
CA LEU A 18 -17.23 8.82 -8.71
C LEU A 18 -17.81 9.16 -10.08
N ALA A 19 -18.70 8.33 -10.65
CA ALA A 19 -19.29 8.59 -11.97
C ALA A 19 -20.03 9.93 -12.04
N ALA A 20 -20.77 10.28 -10.99
CA ALA A 20 -21.50 11.55 -10.92
C ALA A 20 -20.58 12.77 -10.73
N MET A 21 -19.39 12.57 -10.16
CA MET A 21 -18.36 13.61 -10.07
C MET A 21 -17.66 13.78 -11.42
N MET A 22 -17.26 12.67 -12.07
CA MET A 22 -16.61 12.69 -13.38
C MET A 22 -17.48 13.29 -14.49
N ALA A 23 -18.80 13.15 -14.41
CA ALA A 23 -19.72 13.80 -15.36
C ALA A 23 -19.75 15.33 -15.25
N LYS A 24 -19.23 15.91 -14.16
CA LYS A 24 -19.22 17.37 -13.90
C LYS A 24 -17.82 17.96 -13.84
N GLU A 25 -16.82 17.15 -13.54
CA GLU A 25 -15.43 17.59 -13.43
C GLU A 25 -14.83 17.81 -14.82
N THR A 26 -14.31 19.00 -15.05
CA THR A 26 -13.70 19.39 -16.33
C THR A 26 -12.19 19.61 -16.19
N LYS A 27 -11.66 19.63 -14.96
CA LYS A 27 -10.25 19.87 -14.66
C LYS A 27 -9.54 18.58 -14.22
N VAL A 28 -9.75 17.49 -14.96
CA VAL A 28 -9.03 16.23 -14.72
C VAL A 28 -7.70 16.28 -15.46
N GLY A 29 -6.60 16.09 -14.74
CA GLY A 29 -5.26 16.02 -15.33
C GLY A 29 -5.05 14.76 -16.18
N ALA A 30 -4.11 14.81 -17.11
CA ALA A 30 -3.71 13.64 -17.89
C ALA A 30 -3.10 12.55 -16.99
N VAL A 31 -3.31 11.29 -17.39
CA VAL A 31 -2.68 10.13 -16.73
C VAL A 31 -1.17 10.27 -16.84
N LYS A 32 -0.47 9.99 -15.74
CA LYS A 32 0.98 9.96 -15.66
C LYS A 32 1.44 8.55 -15.33
N ASP A 33 2.60 8.18 -15.85
CA ASP A 33 3.25 6.93 -15.45
C ASP A 33 3.63 6.98 -13.97
N ILE A 34 3.17 5.98 -13.23
CA ILE A 34 3.43 5.82 -11.80
C ILE A 34 4.70 5.00 -11.51
N GLY A 35 5.40 4.53 -12.55
CA GLY A 35 6.68 3.84 -12.47
C GLY A 35 6.59 2.34 -12.22
N LEU A 36 5.38 1.79 -12.12
CA LEU A 36 5.15 0.36 -11.91
C LEU A 36 5.18 -0.39 -13.26
N THR A 37 5.99 -1.44 -13.32
CA THR A 37 6.03 -2.35 -14.48
C THR A 37 5.41 -3.68 -14.14
N PHE A 38 4.84 -4.37 -15.13
CA PHE A 38 4.10 -5.61 -14.92
C PHE A 38 4.60 -6.72 -15.86
N ASN A 39 4.59 -7.96 -15.37
CA ASN A 39 4.91 -9.15 -16.14
C ASN A 39 4.12 -10.33 -15.56
N ALA A 40 3.38 -11.07 -16.38
CA ALA A 40 2.60 -12.23 -15.94
C ALA A 40 3.46 -13.46 -15.62
N ALA A 41 4.69 -13.54 -16.13
CA ALA A 41 5.60 -14.64 -15.81
C ALA A 41 5.91 -14.67 -14.30
N PRO A 42 5.82 -15.84 -13.62
CA PRO A 42 6.14 -15.94 -12.20
C PRO A 42 7.55 -15.43 -11.89
N ALA A 43 7.67 -14.63 -10.84
CA ALA A 43 8.98 -14.16 -10.39
C ALA A 43 9.78 -15.32 -9.74
N VAL A 44 11.09 -15.31 -9.91
CA VAL A 44 12.01 -16.33 -9.36
C VAL A 44 13.11 -15.71 -8.50
N GLY A 45 13.65 -16.51 -7.58
CA GLY A 45 14.78 -16.12 -6.72
C GLY A 45 14.39 -15.49 -5.39
N GLY A 46 13.10 -15.45 -5.06
CA GLY A 46 12.62 -15.02 -3.74
C GLY A 46 12.71 -16.15 -2.72
N VAL A 47 12.39 -15.83 -1.47
CA VAL A 47 12.23 -16.81 -0.39
C VAL A 47 10.75 -17.11 -0.22
N ALA A 48 10.37 -18.38 -0.04
CA ALA A 48 8.98 -18.76 0.19
C ALA A 48 8.36 -17.93 1.32
N ALA A 49 7.16 -17.39 1.08
CA ALA A 49 6.40 -16.63 2.04
C ALA A 49 4.91 -16.92 1.85
N LYS A 50 4.26 -17.38 2.91
CA LYS A 50 2.83 -17.67 2.95
C LYS A 50 2.02 -16.62 3.68
N THR A 51 2.66 -15.82 4.53
CA THR A 51 2.02 -14.80 5.34
C THR A 51 2.90 -13.56 5.48
N PHE A 52 2.25 -12.42 5.71
CA PHE A 52 2.94 -11.24 6.20
C PHE A 52 2.08 -10.51 7.22
N SER A 53 2.71 -9.69 8.06
CA SER A 53 2.03 -8.65 8.81
C SER A 53 2.92 -7.44 9.03
N ALA A 54 2.29 -6.27 9.16
CA ALA A 54 2.88 -5.02 9.57
C ALA A 54 1.96 -4.37 10.61
N SER A 55 2.53 -3.90 11.72
CA SER A 55 1.76 -3.33 12.84
C SER A 55 2.15 -1.88 13.12
N TRP A 56 1.21 -1.12 13.64
CA TRP A 56 1.39 0.20 14.23
C TRP A 56 0.73 0.17 15.62
N ALA A 57 0.90 1.24 16.39
CA ALA A 57 0.37 1.32 17.76
C ALA A 57 -1.14 1.02 17.88
N SER A 58 -1.92 1.26 16.82
CA SER A 58 -3.38 1.07 16.81
C SER A 58 -3.91 0.48 15.51
N ALA A 59 -3.06 -0.18 14.72
CA ALA A 59 -3.48 -0.79 13.46
C ALA A 59 -2.58 -1.98 13.10
N LYS A 60 -3.13 -2.96 12.39
CA LYS A 60 -2.39 -4.07 11.80
C LYS A 60 -2.89 -4.38 10.41
N VAL A 61 -1.97 -4.51 9.46
CA VAL A 61 -2.23 -5.09 8.15
C VAL A 61 -1.60 -6.48 8.12
N ALA A 62 -2.34 -7.48 7.68
CA ALA A 62 -1.81 -8.81 7.46
C ALA A 62 -2.32 -9.37 6.14
N GLY A 63 -1.64 -10.38 5.63
CA GLY A 63 -2.17 -11.13 4.50
C GLY A 63 -1.63 -12.55 4.43
N THR A 64 -2.42 -13.40 3.79
CA THR A 64 -2.14 -14.83 3.61
C THR A 64 -2.20 -15.17 2.13
N TRP A 65 -1.16 -15.82 1.62
CA TRP A 65 -1.11 -16.31 0.25
C TRP A 65 -2.04 -17.51 0.09
N ASN A 66 -2.95 -17.45 -0.88
CA ASN A 66 -3.95 -18.50 -1.14
C ASN A 66 -3.59 -19.41 -2.33
N GLY A 67 -2.37 -19.30 -2.87
CA GLY A 67 -1.94 -20.00 -4.09
C GLY A 67 -2.01 -19.15 -5.36
N SER A 68 -2.82 -18.10 -5.37
CA SER A 68 -3.01 -17.21 -6.54
C SER A 68 -2.87 -15.72 -6.23
N SER A 69 -3.22 -15.31 -5.01
CA SER A 69 -3.25 -13.92 -4.54
C SER A 69 -3.09 -13.88 -3.01
N TRP A 70 -2.85 -12.68 -2.48
CA TRP A 70 -2.82 -12.42 -1.05
C TRP A 70 -4.20 -12.02 -0.55
N THR A 71 -4.77 -12.74 0.41
CA THR A 71 -6.00 -12.30 1.09
C THR A 71 -5.65 -11.36 2.23
N ILE A 72 -6.15 -10.12 2.21
CA ILE A 72 -5.79 -9.07 3.17
C ILE A 72 -6.74 -9.04 4.38
N ALA A 73 -6.16 -8.83 5.56
CA ALA A 73 -6.87 -8.56 6.81
C ALA A 73 -6.39 -7.24 7.44
N PHE A 74 -7.33 -6.49 8.01
CA PHE A 74 -7.06 -5.34 8.87
C PHE A 74 -7.50 -5.69 10.30
N ASP A 75 -6.62 -5.47 11.27
CA ASP A 75 -6.89 -5.69 12.69
C ASP A 75 -7.47 -7.09 13.00
N GLY A 76 -6.94 -8.09 12.29
CA GLY A 76 -7.36 -9.50 12.43
C GLY A 76 -8.62 -9.88 11.65
N THR A 77 -9.30 -8.94 11.02
CA THR A 77 -10.51 -9.20 10.23
C THR A 77 -10.21 -9.13 8.74
N THR A 78 -10.54 -10.19 8.01
CA THR A 78 -10.41 -10.22 6.55
C THR A 78 -11.23 -9.09 5.91
N HIS A 79 -10.58 -8.33 5.04
CA HIS A 79 -11.20 -7.17 4.41
C HIS A 79 -12.13 -7.58 3.27
N LYS A 80 -13.29 -6.93 3.21
CA LYS A 80 -14.29 -7.09 2.16
C LYS A 80 -14.70 -5.72 1.61
N ASP A 81 -14.85 -5.63 0.31
CA ASP A 81 -15.46 -4.48 -0.35
C ASP A 81 -16.91 -4.33 0.13
N ALA A 82 -17.26 -3.15 0.64
CA ALA A 82 -18.58 -2.90 1.22
C ALA A 82 -19.72 -2.87 0.18
N ALA A 83 -19.41 -2.68 -1.11
CA ALA A 83 -20.39 -2.61 -2.19
C ALA A 83 -20.77 -4.00 -2.72
N ASN A 84 -19.82 -4.94 -2.79
CA ASN A 84 -20.04 -6.25 -3.42
C ASN A 84 -19.63 -7.45 -2.54
N GLY A 85 -19.06 -7.22 -1.36
CA GLY A 85 -18.65 -8.27 -0.41
C GLY A 85 -17.39 -9.05 -0.80
N SER A 86 -16.73 -8.70 -1.91
CA SER A 86 -15.55 -9.40 -2.42
C SER A 86 -14.34 -9.17 -1.53
N LEU A 87 -13.47 -10.18 -1.45
CA LEU A 87 -12.22 -10.09 -0.72
C LEU A 87 -11.23 -9.14 -1.41
N LEU A 88 -10.41 -8.44 -0.62
CA LEU A 88 -9.25 -7.71 -1.14
C LEU A 88 -8.11 -8.71 -1.41
N THR A 89 -7.79 -8.92 -2.70
CA THR A 89 -6.90 -10.00 -3.17
C THR A 89 -5.76 -9.52 -4.08
N PRO A 90 -4.85 -8.63 -3.62
CA PRO A 90 -3.68 -8.22 -4.40
C PRO A 90 -2.80 -9.40 -4.80
N LYS A 91 -2.32 -9.40 -6.03
CA LYS A 91 -1.31 -10.37 -6.49
C LYS A 91 0.10 -10.00 -6.07
N THR A 92 0.35 -8.70 -5.89
CA THR A 92 1.61 -8.17 -5.37
C THR A 92 1.34 -7.27 -4.17
N VAL A 93 2.01 -7.53 -3.05
CA VAL A 93 2.05 -6.63 -1.90
C VAL A 93 3.46 -6.07 -1.76
N VAL A 94 3.60 -4.80 -1.41
CA VAL A 94 4.89 -4.17 -1.14
C VAL A 94 4.88 -3.59 0.26
N LEU A 95 5.82 -4.01 1.10
CA LEU A 95 6.15 -3.33 2.34
C LEU A 95 7.21 -2.26 2.01
N GLN A 96 6.79 -1.02 1.83
CA GLN A 96 7.68 0.09 1.48
C GLN A 96 8.11 0.83 2.75
N PHE A 97 9.40 0.73 3.10
CA PHE A 97 9.92 1.38 4.30
C PHE A 97 10.21 2.85 4.00
N VAL A 98 9.54 3.74 4.72
CA VAL A 98 9.66 5.19 4.55
C VAL A 98 10.04 5.85 5.86
N ASP A 99 10.78 6.95 5.78
CA ASP A 99 11.10 7.74 6.96
C ASP A 99 9.84 8.44 7.48
N ARG A 100 9.54 8.24 8.77
CA ARG A 100 8.57 9.04 9.49
C ARG A 100 9.27 10.19 10.19
N LYS A 101 8.94 11.43 9.83
CA LYS A 101 9.39 12.61 10.57
C LYS A 101 8.22 13.26 11.29
N ALA A 102 8.44 13.68 12.53
CA ALA A 102 7.50 14.56 13.19
C ALA A 102 7.46 15.90 12.44
N THR A 103 6.27 16.38 12.09
CA THR A 103 6.15 17.74 11.52
C THR A 103 6.13 18.79 12.62
N LYS A 104 6.28 20.06 12.21
CA LYS A 104 6.01 21.23 13.06
C LYS A 104 4.50 21.44 13.33
N PHE A 105 3.64 20.72 12.62
CA PHE A 105 2.20 20.79 12.78
C PHE A 105 1.79 19.78 13.86
N GLY A 106 1.20 20.29 14.93
CA GLY A 106 0.63 19.48 16.00
C GLY A 106 -0.82 19.85 16.21
N ASP A 107 -1.63 18.89 16.65
CA ASP A 107 -2.95 19.20 17.17
C ASP A 107 -2.84 20.00 18.48
N LYS A 108 -3.96 20.59 18.89
CA LYS A 108 -4.06 21.36 20.15
C LYS A 108 -3.73 20.53 21.40
N PHE A 109 -3.71 19.20 21.30
CA PHE A 109 -3.48 18.24 22.37
C PHE A 109 -2.07 17.65 22.37
N GLY A 110 -1.15 18.19 21.56
CA GLY A 110 0.27 17.82 21.53
C GLY A 110 0.64 16.69 20.56
N GLY A 111 -0.32 16.15 19.80
CA GLY A 111 -0.09 15.15 18.78
C GLY A 111 0.56 15.76 17.53
N LYS A 112 1.85 15.50 17.29
CA LYS A 112 2.51 15.93 16.05
C LYS A 112 2.01 15.11 14.87
N THR A 113 1.52 15.78 13.82
CA THR A 113 1.13 15.11 12.58
C THR A 113 2.38 14.46 11.97
N PRO A 114 2.36 13.14 11.72
CA PRO A 114 3.50 12.47 11.11
C PRO A 114 3.56 12.77 9.61
N LEU A 115 4.76 13.08 9.11
CA LEU A 115 5.05 13.13 7.68
C LEU A 115 5.80 11.85 7.29
N LEU A 116 5.23 11.11 6.34
CA LEU A 116 5.90 9.99 5.69
C LEU A 116 6.65 10.51 4.46
N LYS A 117 7.97 10.32 4.42
CA LYS A 117 8.79 10.71 3.27
C LYS A 117 8.71 9.66 2.17
N SER A 118 7.82 9.88 1.21
CA SER A 118 7.63 8.99 0.05
C SER A 118 8.43 9.41 -1.19
N VAL A 119 9.14 10.55 -1.14
CA VAL A 119 10.13 10.98 -2.14
C VAL A 119 11.53 10.73 -1.58
N GLY A 120 12.38 10.09 -2.37
CA GLY A 120 13.69 9.60 -1.97
C GLY A 120 13.90 8.16 -2.40
N SER A 121 14.57 7.38 -1.57
CA SER A 121 14.83 5.96 -1.79
C SER A 121 14.90 5.23 -0.45
N GLY A 122 14.66 3.92 -0.47
CA GLY A 122 14.75 3.13 0.75
C GLY A 122 14.57 1.63 0.51
N ARG A 123 14.53 0.87 1.60
CA ARG A 123 14.26 -0.57 1.56
C ARG A 123 12.79 -0.85 1.22
N ALA A 124 12.55 -1.95 0.55
CA ALA A 124 11.22 -2.53 0.35
C ALA A 124 11.28 -4.05 0.52
N ILE A 125 10.14 -4.67 0.85
CA ILE A 125 9.95 -6.11 0.66
C ILE A 125 8.80 -6.27 -0.32
N ILE A 126 9.04 -6.95 -1.43
CA ILE A 126 8.00 -7.27 -2.42
C ILE A 126 7.53 -8.69 -2.14
N LEU A 127 6.22 -8.87 -2.05
CA LEU A 127 5.53 -10.13 -1.81
C LEU A 127 4.74 -10.49 -3.05
N ARG A 128 5.19 -11.49 -3.79
CA ARG A 128 4.66 -11.84 -5.12
C ARG A 128 4.80 -13.35 -5.35
N ASN A 129 3.77 -13.98 -5.94
CA ASN A 129 3.77 -15.40 -6.29
C ASN A 129 4.20 -16.32 -5.11
N GLY A 130 3.70 -16.05 -3.90
CA GLY A 130 4.03 -16.83 -2.69
C GLY A 130 5.50 -16.72 -2.24
N GLN A 131 6.19 -15.66 -2.66
CA GLN A 131 7.59 -15.40 -2.32
C GLN A 131 7.75 -13.98 -1.78
N SER A 132 8.82 -13.78 -1.00
CA SER A 132 9.32 -12.50 -0.54
C SER A 132 10.65 -12.16 -1.21
N PHE A 133 10.81 -10.88 -1.54
CA PHE A 133 11.97 -10.34 -2.24
C PHE A 133 12.47 -9.10 -1.50
N GLU A 134 13.64 -9.20 -0.86
CA GLU A 134 14.35 -8.06 -0.27
C GLU A 134 14.80 -7.10 -1.37
N SER A 135 14.21 -5.91 -1.37
CA SER A 135 14.21 -4.99 -2.50
C SER A 135 14.50 -3.56 -2.04
N THR A 136 14.62 -2.66 -3.01
CA THR A 136 14.71 -1.21 -2.77
C THR A 136 13.64 -0.48 -3.58
N TRP A 137 13.25 0.70 -3.11
CA TRP A 137 12.43 1.64 -3.87
C TRP A 137 13.18 2.94 -4.13
N SER A 138 12.83 3.61 -5.23
CA SER A 138 13.33 4.95 -5.57
C SER A 138 12.23 5.78 -6.22
N ARG A 139 12.06 6.99 -5.73
CA ARG A 139 11.20 8.04 -6.27
C ARG A 139 11.93 9.38 -6.11
N PRO A 140 12.78 9.77 -7.08
CA PRO A 140 13.71 10.89 -6.89
C PRO A 140 13.02 12.25 -6.76
N LEU A 141 11.89 12.44 -7.45
CA LEU A 141 11.10 13.68 -7.40
C LEU A 141 9.64 13.37 -7.06
N GLU A 142 8.92 14.35 -6.53
CA GLU A 142 7.48 14.28 -6.31
C GLU A 142 6.68 14.05 -7.62
N THR A 143 7.21 14.47 -8.75
CA THR A 143 6.65 14.24 -10.09
C THR A 143 7.05 12.89 -10.69
N SER A 144 7.99 12.17 -10.08
CA SER A 144 8.42 10.85 -10.55
C SER A 144 7.49 9.75 -10.06
N GLY A 145 7.36 8.71 -10.87
CA GLY A 145 6.87 7.40 -10.44
C GLY A 145 7.84 6.73 -9.46
N THR A 146 7.35 5.69 -8.77
CA THR A 146 8.14 4.90 -7.82
C THR A 146 8.63 3.63 -8.50
N LYS A 147 9.94 3.45 -8.56
CA LYS A 147 10.56 2.22 -9.07
C LYS A 147 10.90 1.30 -7.91
N PHE A 148 10.68 0.00 -8.11
CA PHE A 148 11.09 -1.05 -7.19
C PHE A 148 12.13 -1.94 -7.85
N ALA A 149 13.18 -2.31 -7.13
CA ALA A 149 14.28 -3.10 -7.66
C ALA A 149 14.68 -4.23 -6.71
N TYR A 150 14.93 -5.41 -7.27
CA TYR A 150 15.45 -6.57 -6.58
C TYR A 150 16.81 -6.89 -7.18
N LYS A 151 17.85 -7.04 -6.34
CA LYS A 151 19.25 -7.21 -6.80
C LYS A 151 19.69 -6.12 -7.80
N GLY A 152 19.23 -4.89 -7.59
CA GLY A 152 19.54 -3.74 -8.45
C GLY A 152 18.80 -3.68 -9.78
N ILE A 153 17.98 -4.70 -10.12
CA ILE A 153 17.21 -4.75 -11.36
C ILE A 153 15.77 -4.39 -11.06
N GLN A 154 15.16 -3.55 -11.92
CA GLN A 154 13.75 -3.19 -11.79
C GLN A 154 12.87 -4.45 -11.76
N PHE A 155 12.04 -4.55 -10.72
CA PHE A 155 11.25 -5.73 -10.44
C PHE A 155 9.82 -5.54 -10.95
N PRO A 156 9.37 -6.31 -11.96
CA PRO A 156 7.99 -6.22 -12.42
C PRO A 156 7.04 -6.81 -11.36
N PHE A 157 5.83 -6.27 -11.29
CA PHE A 157 4.73 -6.82 -10.50
C PHE A 157 3.92 -7.82 -11.31
N ASP A 158 3.14 -8.66 -10.61
CA ASP A 158 2.18 -9.53 -11.29
C ASP A 158 1.01 -8.68 -11.82
N VAL A 159 0.43 -9.10 -12.95
CA VAL A 159 -0.71 -8.42 -13.57
C VAL A 159 -1.94 -8.62 -12.68
N GLY A 160 -2.34 -7.56 -11.98
CA GLY A 160 -3.49 -7.55 -11.08
C GLY A 160 -3.43 -6.43 -10.05
N GLN A 161 -4.24 -6.56 -9.00
CA GLN A 161 -4.24 -5.63 -7.87
C GLN A 161 -2.88 -5.60 -7.17
N VAL A 162 -2.43 -4.40 -6.81
CA VAL A 162 -1.20 -4.13 -6.07
C VAL A 162 -1.56 -3.39 -4.79
N MET A 163 -1.02 -3.84 -3.66
CA MET A 163 -1.15 -3.15 -2.38
C MET A 163 0.22 -2.70 -1.89
N ILE A 164 0.40 -1.39 -1.68
CA ILE A 164 1.62 -0.82 -1.10
C ILE A 164 1.30 -0.43 0.34
N VAL A 165 2.01 -1.04 1.29
CA VAL A 165 1.92 -0.80 2.72
C VAL A 165 3.13 0.03 3.13
N LEU A 166 2.90 1.27 3.58
CA LEU A 166 3.97 2.15 4.04
C LEU A 166 4.35 1.80 5.48
N VAL A 167 5.55 1.28 5.67
CA VAL A 167 6.08 0.87 6.98
C VAL A 167 7.08 1.91 7.48
N ASP A 168 7.10 2.16 8.79
CA ASP A 168 8.08 3.07 9.39
C ASP A 168 9.48 2.47 9.34
N GLY A 169 10.33 3.02 8.47
CA GLY A 169 11.72 2.60 8.29
C GLY A 169 12.66 3.10 9.38
N THR A 170 12.22 4.02 10.24
CA THR A 170 13.06 4.60 11.31
C THR A 170 13.10 3.72 12.57
N LEU A 171 12.20 2.75 12.69
CA LEU A 171 12.15 1.84 13.82
C LEU A 171 13.32 0.85 13.75
N LYS A 172 14.11 0.76 14.83
CA LYS A 172 15.21 -0.22 14.96
C LYS A 172 14.76 -1.66 14.67
N LYS A 173 13.51 -1.98 14.99
CA LYS A 173 12.79 -3.17 14.52
C LYS A 173 11.40 -2.72 14.11
N ALA A 174 11.18 -2.55 12.81
CA ALA A 174 9.82 -2.41 12.30
C ALA A 174 9.04 -3.67 12.70
N PRO A 175 7.83 -3.55 13.28
CA PRO A 175 7.03 -4.69 13.72
C PRO A 175 6.39 -5.37 12.51
N ILE A 176 7.25 -5.95 11.68
CA ILE A 176 6.89 -6.71 10.50
C ILE A 176 7.27 -8.18 10.68
N THR A 177 6.43 -9.05 10.12
CA THR A 177 6.70 -10.48 10.04
C THR A 177 6.42 -10.92 8.62
N VAL A 178 7.31 -11.74 8.05
CA VAL A 178 7.13 -12.43 6.79
C VAL A 178 7.54 -13.88 7.02
N GLN A 179 6.64 -14.82 6.74
CA GLN A 179 6.79 -16.26 6.99
C GLN A 179 6.21 -17.04 5.83
#